data_AF-A0A2P6V712-F1
#
_entry.id   AF-A0A2P6V712-F1
#
_cell.length_a   1.000
_cell.length_b   1.000
_cell.length_c   1.000
_cell.angle_alpha   90.00
_cell.angle_beta   90.00
_cell.angle_gamma   90.00
#
_symmetry.space_group_name_H-M   'P 1'
#
loop_
_entity.id
_entity.type
_entity.pdbx_description
1 polymer ?
#
loop_
_entity_poly.entity_id
_entity_poly.type
_entity_poly.pdbx_seq_one_letter_code
_entity_poly.pdbx_strand_id
1 'polypeptide(L)'
;MAQPPSQHQRTSSNSSRGSMQSSSGLHNSTPGGAPSSSLSLSEPQLLPLPPRPVAFPRRTLQLNFAVLCLRSGYEAVDDCDFVPTDEYQKLFWKLRQAEWEPFKLQHAPLTITQGDLQNPLYFDFISFSQAASAGPAMQRGKQVFEEYVEDSEEKLVVTRDPSMSDNAQLPARWFERQGDHIYRGLVEGFQGVQYDGPLPCPPGADTSQLLEGVSALLALFEAQGYALRARVTPGGGGASFEVRLEGPANLWSLQALAARRSQLYSDHAAAAVAAYLRASGRSAACRIAWNDTAVTQQWSLA
;
A
#
# COMPACT_ATOMS: atom_id res chain seq x y z
N MET A 1 -47.08 -5.12 -5.13
CA MET A 1 -47.02 -5.60 -6.54
C MET A 1 -45.68 -5.16 -7.12
N ALA A 2 -44.71 -6.07 -7.19
CA ALA A 2 -43.61 -6.06 -8.16
C ALA A 2 -42.84 -7.38 -7.97
N GLN A 3 -42.88 -8.24 -8.98
CA GLN A 3 -42.16 -9.51 -9.07
C GLN A 3 -40.68 -9.28 -9.43
N PRO A 4 -39.79 -10.27 -9.16
CA PRO A 4 -38.35 -10.16 -9.32
C PRO A 4 -37.88 -10.63 -10.71
N PRO A 5 -36.62 -10.34 -11.07
CA PRO A 5 -35.82 -11.26 -11.89
C PRO A 5 -34.37 -11.35 -11.37
N SER A 6 -33.55 -12.36 -11.62
CA SER A 6 -33.66 -13.65 -12.32
C SER A 6 -32.34 -14.38 -12.04
N GLN A 7 -32.42 -15.59 -11.50
CA GLN A 7 -31.27 -16.49 -11.33
C GLN A 7 -30.78 -16.98 -12.70
N HIS A 8 -29.49 -16.79 -13.00
CA HIS A 8 -28.81 -17.50 -14.07
C HIS A 8 -28.02 -18.68 -13.50
N GLN A 9 -28.56 -19.89 -13.69
CA GLN A 9 -27.82 -21.14 -13.59
C GLN A 9 -26.77 -21.19 -14.72
N ARG A 10 -25.53 -21.58 -14.40
CA ARG A 10 -24.56 -22.04 -15.39
C ARG A 10 -23.96 -23.38 -14.98
N THR A 11 -23.90 -24.23 -15.99
CA THR A 11 -23.61 -25.65 -15.96
C THR A 11 -22.11 -25.94 -15.93
N SER A 12 -21.75 -26.95 -15.16
CA SER A 12 -20.43 -27.55 -15.09
C SER A 12 -20.19 -28.46 -16.30
N SER A 13 -19.01 -28.35 -16.91
CA SER A 13 -18.51 -29.33 -17.87
C SER A 13 -17.12 -29.80 -17.45
N ASN A 14 -16.93 -31.12 -17.57
CA ASN A 14 -15.85 -31.92 -17.01
C ASN A 14 -15.02 -32.49 -18.17
N SER A 15 -13.68 -32.45 -18.09
CA SER A 15 -12.73 -33.30 -18.85
C SER A 15 -11.32 -33.05 -18.30
N SER A 16 -10.70 -33.93 -17.52
CA SER A 16 -10.10 -35.26 -17.81
C SER A 16 -8.73 -35.24 -18.52
N ARG A 17 -7.70 -35.55 -17.69
CA ARG A 17 -6.55 -36.48 -17.87
C ARG A 17 -5.45 -36.26 -18.93
N GLY A 18 -4.20 -36.46 -18.48
CA GLY A 18 -3.05 -36.96 -19.25
C GLY A 18 -1.70 -36.68 -18.56
N SER A 19 -1.23 -37.54 -17.63
CA SER A 19 -0.07 -38.46 -17.75
C SER A 19 1.24 -37.83 -18.24
N MET A 20 2.25 -37.59 -17.38
CA MET A 20 3.35 -38.52 -17.03
C MET A 20 4.04 -39.17 -18.24
N GLN A 21 5.33 -38.85 -18.42
CA GLN A 21 6.35 -39.76 -18.93
C GLN A 21 7.73 -39.40 -18.36
N SER A 22 8.41 -40.45 -17.89
CA SER A 22 9.76 -40.54 -17.34
C SER A 22 10.66 -41.31 -18.32
N SER A 23 11.96 -41.01 -18.30
CA SER A 23 13.08 -41.85 -18.77
C SER A 23 14.38 -41.16 -18.27
N SER A 24 15.29 -41.72 -17.45
CA SER A 24 16.01 -43.01 -17.36
C SER A 24 17.22 -43.13 -18.30
N GLY A 25 18.44 -43.15 -17.72
CA GLY A 25 19.71 -43.59 -18.33
C GLY A 25 20.95 -43.10 -17.55
N LEU A 26 21.44 -43.84 -16.54
CA LEU A 26 22.60 -44.78 -16.53
C LEU A 26 23.99 -44.06 -16.57
N HIS A 27 24.67 -43.94 -15.42
CA HIS A 27 25.68 -44.84 -14.81
C HIS A 27 27.12 -44.66 -15.31
N ASN A 28 28.00 -44.20 -14.42
CA ASN A 28 29.37 -44.71 -14.31
C ASN A 28 29.91 -44.47 -12.88
N SER A 29 30.62 -45.44 -12.32
CA SER A 29 30.88 -45.57 -10.88
C SER A 29 32.37 -45.46 -10.52
N THR A 30 32.66 -44.64 -9.48
CA THR A 30 33.67 -44.80 -8.39
C THR A 30 35.19 -44.68 -8.69
N PRO A 31 36.06 -44.27 -7.72
CA PRO A 31 36.03 -44.66 -6.29
C PRO A 31 36.35 -43.61 -5.22
N GLY A 32 35.83 -43.87 -4.01
CA GLY A 32 36.58 -43.75 -2.75
C GLY A 32 36.97 -42.36 -2.25
N GLY A 33 36.02 -41.65 -1.63
CA GLY A 33 36.29 -40.54 -0.73
C GLY A 33 35.20 -40.49 0.33
N ALA A 34 35.56 -40.52 1.61
CA ALA A 34 34.64 -40.45 2.74
C ALA A 34 33.65 -39.27 2.57
N PRO A 35 32.36 -39.41 2.94
CA PRO A 35 31.46 -38.26 2.98
C PRO A 35 31.92 -37.34 4.11
N SER A 36 32.82 -36.41 3.78
CA SER A 36 32.97 -35.18 4.53
C SER A 36 31.63 -34.48 4.43
N SER A 37 30.78 -34.68 5.44
CA SER A 37 29.58 -33.88 5.66
C SER A 37 30.02 -32.46 5.95
N SER A 38 30.44 -31.72 4.93
CA SER A 38 30.49 -30.27 4.98
C SER A 38 29.03 -29.85 5.02
N LEU A 39 28.53 -29.59 6.23
CA LEU A 39 27.43 -28.66 6.40
C LEU A 39 27.90 -27.36 5.74
N SER A 40 27.58 -27.16 4.46
CA SER A 40 27.54 -25.83 3.91
C SER A 40 26.41 -25.15 4.68
N LEU A 41 26.79 -24.51 5.79
CA LEU A 41 26.00 -23.43 6.35
C LEU A 41 25.90 -22.43 5.20
N SER A 42 24.85 -22.57 4.39
CA SER A 42 24.38 -21.49 3.53
C SER A 42 24.44 -20.25 4.39
N GLU A 43 25.22 -19.25 3.96
CA GLU A 43 25.39 -18.00 4.69
C GLU A 43 24.06 -17.64 5.34
N PRO A 44 24.01 -17.40 6.66
CA PRO A 44 22.78 -16.98 7.28
C PRO A 44 22.27 -15.82 6.44
N GLN A 45 21.11 -16.01 5.79
CA GLN A 45 20.46 -14.92 5.08
C GLN A 45 20.19 -13.88 6.15
N LEU A 46 21.11 -12.92 6.27
CA LEU A 46 21.01 -11.83 7.21
C LEU A 46 19.67 -11.19 6.90
N LEU A 47 18.74 -11.33 7.84
CA LEU A 47 17.46 -10.64 7.74
C LEU A 47 17.80 -9.17 7.50
N PRO A 48 17.21 -8.54 6.49
CA PRO A 48 17.53 -7.15 6.17
C PRO A 48 17.38 -6.32 7.45
N LEU A 49 18.44 -5.61 7.80
CA LEU A 49 18.45 -4.83 9.04
C LEU A 49 17.29 -3.83 8.99
N PRO A 50 16.55 -3.66 10.10
CA PRO A 50 15.48 -2.68 10.14
C PRO A 50 16.06 -1.28 9.89
N PRO A 51 15.30 -0.38 9.26
CA PRO A 51 15.77 0.97 8.99
C PRO A 51 16.07 1.70 10.29
N ARG A 52 16.92 2.73 10.24
CA ARG A 52 17.22 3.51 11.45
C ARG A 52 15.96 4.24 11.96
N PRO A 53 15.80 4.40 13.28
CA PRO A 53 14.69 5.17 13.84
C PRO A 53 14.72 6.61 13.35
N VAL A 54 13.54 7.21 13.17
CA VAL A 54 13.40 8.63 12.83
C VAL A 54 13.65 9.45 14.10
N ALA A 55 14.80 10.11 14.17
CA ALA A 55 15.28 10.79 15.38
C ALA A 55 15.00 12.31 15.41
N PHE A 56 14.49 12.90 14.33
CA PHE A 56 14.17 14.33 14.29
C PHE A 56 12.68 14.59 14.56
N PRO A 57 12.31 15.77 15.11
CA PRO A 57 10.93 16.10 15.41
C PRO A 57 10.03 16.13 14.16
N ARG A 58 8.82 15.59 14.26
CA ARG A 58 7.76 15.67 13.24
C ARG A 58 6.51 16.32 13.84
N ARG A 59 5.63 16.86 12.99
CA ARG A 59 4.36 17.48 13.44
C ARG A 59 3.41 16.40 13.96
N THR A 60 2.58 16.77 14.93
CA THR A 60 1.41 15.99 15.33
C THR A 60 0.40 16.01 14.17
N LEU A 61 -0.13 14.84 13.80
CA LEU A 61 -1.16 14.76 12.77
C LEU A 61 -2.53 15.19 13.32
N GLN A 62 -3.33 15.79 12.46
CA GLN A 62 -4.75 15.94 12.70
C GLN A 62 -5.42 14.56 12.67
N LEU A 63 -6.22 14.23 13.69
CA LEU A 63 -6.75 12.88 13.90
C LEU A 63 -7.62 12.37 12.74
N ASN A 64 -8.61 13.14 12.31
CA ASN A 64 -9.52 12.75 11.22
C ASN A 64 -8.77 12.60 9.89
N PHE A 65 -7.74 13.40 9.64
CA PHE A 65 -6.87 13.25 8.48
C PHE A 65 -6.03 11.96 8.55
N ALA A 66 -5.46 11.65 9.71
CA ALA A 66 -4.74 10.40 9.92
C ALA A 66 -5.66 9.18 9.76
N VAL A 67 -6.90 9.27 10.27
CA VAL A 67 -7.93 8.24 10.09
C VAL A 67 -8.32 8.11 8.62
N LEU A 68 -8.52 9.21 7.89
CA LEU A 68 -8.78 9.19 6.44
C LEU A 68 -7.70 8.39 5.72
N CYS A 69 -6.43 8.75 5.91
CA CYS A 69 -5.29 8.08 5.27
C CYS A 69 -5.30 6.56 5.49
N LEU A 70 -5.45 6.13 6.75
CA LEU A 70 -5.40 4.71 7.10
C LEU A 70 -6.67 3.97 6.67
N ARG A 71 -7.85 4.59 6.80
CA ARG A 71 -9.12 3.99 6.39
C ARG A 71 -9.16 3.76 4.88
N SER A 72 -8.66 4.71 4.09
CA SER A 72 -8.53 4.54 2.64
C SER A 72 -7.69 3.32 2.25
N GLY A 73 -6.69 2.94 3.07
CA GLY A 73 -5.92 1.71 2.86
C GLY A 73 -6.72 0.42 3.13
N TYR A 74 -7.66 0.45 4.08
CA TYR A 74 -8.60 -0.66 4.32
C TYR A 74 -9.64 -0.77 3.22
N GLU A 75 -10.25 0.35 2.85
CA GLU A 75 -11.24 0.42 1.77
C GLU A 75 -10.61 -0.04 0.45
N ALA A 76 -9.33 0.27 0.20
CA ALA A 76 -8.60 -0.26 -0.95
C ALA A 76 -8.35 -1.78 -0.91
N VAL A 77 -8.26 -2.39 0.29
CA VAL A 77 -8.17 -3.86 0.40
C VAL A 77 -9.50 -4.49 0.00
N ASP A 78 -10.59 -3.95 0.54
CA ASP A 78 -11.97 -4.36 0.28
C ASP A 78 -12.30 -4.22 -1.21
N ASP A 79 -12.09 -3.03 -1.80
CA ASP A 79 -12.31 -2.75 -3.23
C ASP A 79 -11.55 -3.68 -4.20
N CYS A 80 -10.46 -4.30 -3.75
CA CYS A 80 -9.63 -5.18 -4.57
C CYS A 80 -10.01 -6.66 -4.43
N ASP A 81 -10.96 -7.01 -3.54
CA ASP A 81 -11.55 -8.34 -3.37
C ASP A 81 -10.52 -9.49 -3.45
N PHE A 82 -9.40 -9.41 -2.73
CA PHE A 82 -8.35 -10.45 -2.82
C PHE A 82 -8.26 -11.35 -1.59
N VAL A 83 -8.93 -10.96 -0.50
CA VAL A 83 -8.90 -11.64 0.80
C VAL A 83 -10.18 -11.28 1.56
N PRO A 84 -10.81 -12.21 2.29
CA PRO A 84 -11.87 -11.86 3.23
C PRO A 84 -11.39 -10.79 4.22
N THR A 85 -12.22 -9.78 4.49
CA THR A 85 -11.85 -8.67 5.38
C THR A 85 -11.48 -9.14 6.78
N ASP A 86 -12.18 -10.13 7.33
CA ASP A 86 -11.89 -10.70 8.65
C ASP A 86 -10.54 -11.44 8.67
N GLU A 87 -10.17 -12.15 7.60
CA GLU A 87 -8.85 -12.78 7.44
C GLU A 87 -7.76 -11.71 7.40
N TYR A 88 -7.96 -10.63 6.64
CA TYR A 88 -7.01 -9.53 6.58
C TYR A 88 -6.83 -8.82 7.93
N GLN A 89 -7.93 -8.49 8.62
CA GLN A 89 -7.88 -7.87 9.94
C GLN A 89 -7.12 -8.75 10.96
N LYS A 90 -7.32 -10.07 10.92
CA LYS A 90 -6.57 -11.03 11.75
C LYS A 90 -5.07 -11.01 11.41
N LEU A 91 -4.70 -10.99 10.13
CA LEU A 91 -3.29 -10.90 9.70
C LEU A 91 -2.65 -9.60 10.18
N PHE A 92 -3.32 -8.48 9.96
CA PHE A 92 -2.88 -7.16 10.38
C PHE A 92 -2.71 -7.06 11.90
N TRP A 93 -3.69 -7.53 12.66
CA TRP A 93 -3.61 -7.53 14.13
C TRP A 93 -2.43 -8.37 14.63
N LYS A 94 -2.23 -9.58 14.09
CA LYS A 94 -1.10 -10.45 14.49
C LYS A 94 0.25 -9.81 14.17
N LEU A 95 0.41 -9.23 12.98
CA LEU A 95 1.64 -8.55 12.60
C LEU A 95 1.90 -7.36 13.52
N ARG A 96 0.90 -6.51 13.74
CA ARG A 96 0.99 -5.37 14.65
C ARG A 96 1.46 -5.80 16.05
N GLN A 97 0.94 -6.90 16.60
CA GLN A 97 1.37 -7.40 17.90
C GLN A 97 2.82 -7.87 17.89
N ALA A 98 3.22 -8.61 16.86
CA ALA A 98 4.59 -9.14 16.75
C ALA A 98 5.65 -8.04 16.58
N GLU A 99 5.30 -6.95 15.90
CA GLU A 99 6.24 -5.88 15.55
C GLU A 99 6.29 -4.74 16.58
N TRP A 100 5.33 -4.69 17.51
CA TRP A 100 5.18 -3.56 18.43
C TRP A 100 6.38 -3.38 19.39
N GLU A 101 6.80 -4.46 20.06
CA GLU A 101 7.92 -4.38 21.00
C GLU A 101 9.25 -4.05 20.30
N PRO A 102 9.63 -4.73 19.19
CA PRO A 102 10.80 -4.34 18.41
C PRO A 102 10.79 -2.89 17.96
N PHE A 103 9.63 -2.39 17.50
CA PHE A 103 9.48 -1.01 17.05
C PHE A 103 9.73 0.01 18.18
N LYS A 104 9.16 -0.23 19.36
CA LYS A 104 9.39 0.63 20.54
C LYS A 104 10.86 0.62 20.97
N LEU A 105 11.48 -0.56 21.06
CA LEU A 105 12.89 -0.70 21.45
C LEU A 105 13.81 0.07 20.50
N GLN A 106 13.50 0.03 19.20
CA GLN A 106 14.23 0.77 18.19
C GLN A 106 14.13 2.29 18.35
N HIS A 107 13.01 2.80 18.86
CA HIS A 107 12.75 4.24 19.02
C HIS A 107 13.03 4.78 20.43
N ALA A 108 13.53 3.93 21.35
CA ALA A 108 13.91 4.37 22.68
C ALA A 108 14.96 5.52 22.61
N PRO A 109 14.90 6.55 23.48
CA PRO A 109 13.99 6.68 24.64
C PRO A 109 12.65 7.37 24.33
N LEU A 110 12.25 7.51 23.07
CA LEU A 110 10.98 8.16 22.72
C LEU A 110 9.79 7.28 23.17
N THR A 111 8.83 7.89 23.85
CA THR A 111 7.60 7.21 24.27
C THR A 111 6.56 7.28 23.15
N ILE A 112 6.02 6.12 22.77
CA ILE A 112 5.02 5.99 21.72
C ILE A 112 3.80 5.25 22.30
N THR A 113 2.64 5.89 22.25
CA THR A 113 1.38 5.30 22.72
C THR A 113 0.75 4.48 21.61
N GLN A 114 0.45 3.21 21.89
CA GLN A 114 -0.23 2.36 20.91
C GLN A 114 -1.66 2.87 20.71
N GLY A 115 -2.05 3.12 19.46
CA GLY A 115 -3.37 3.61 19.09
C GLY A 115 -3.44 5.12 18.88
N ASP A 116 -2.42 5.87 19.27
CA ASP A 116 -2.37 7.33 19.08
C ASP A 116 -2.01 7.68 17.63
N LEU A 117 -3.03 7.78 16.77
CA LEU A 117 -2.86 8.11 15.35
C LEU A 117 -2.33 9.53 15.09
N GLN A 118 -2.38 10.41 16.08
CA GLN A 118 -1.84 11.76 15.95
C GLN A 118 -0.31 11.78 16.10
N ASN A 119 0.25 10.78 16.79
CA ASN A 119 1.69 10.64 16.92
C ASN A 119 2.30 10.12 15.61
N PRO A 120 3.20 10.89 14.95
CA PRO A 120 3.77 10.50 13.66
C PRO A 120 4.57 9.20 13.74
N LEU A 121 5.13 8.81 14.89
CA LEU A 121 5.82 7.52 15.04
C LEU A 121 4.83 6.35 15.03
N TYR A 122 3.70 6.48 15.72
CA TYR A 122 2.67 5.44 15.70
C TYR A 122 1.96 5.37 14.34
N PHE A 123 1.71 6.52 13.71
CA PHE A 123 1.19 6.59 12.34
C PHE A 123 2.11 5.86 11.35
N ASP A 124 3.43 6.07 11.45
CA ASP A 124 4.43 5.35 10.66
C ASP A 124 4.30 3.83 10.84
N PHE A 125 4.32 3.37 12.10
CA PHE A 125 4.24 1.97 12.45
C PHE A 125 2.97 1.28 11.96
N ILE A 126 1.83 1.95 12.09
CA ILE A 126 0.55 1.37 11.72
C ILE A 126 0.36 1.36 10.19
N SER A 127 0.85 2.38 9.48
CA SER A 127 0.92 2.41 8.01
C SER A 127 1.81 1.27 7.48
N PHE A 128 2.97 1.07 8.10
CA PHE A 128 3.85 -0.06 7.80
C PHE A 128 3.10 -1.38 7.98
N SER A 129 2.47 -1.58 9.13
CA SER A 129 1.77 -2.82 9.46
C SER A 129 0.66 -3.12 8.46
N GLN A 130 -0.04 -2.09 7.97
CA GLN A 130 -1.12 -2.22 7.00
C GLN A 130 -0.58 -2.74 5.67
N ALA A 131 0.40 -2.05 5.09
CA ALA A 131 0.98 -2.45 3.81
C ALA A 131 1.75 -3.78 3.88
N ALA A 132 2.48 -4.02 4.98
CA ALA A 132 3.22 -5.27 5.20
C ALA A 132 2.29 -6.49 5.38
N SER A 133 1.04 -6.27 5.79
CA SER A 133 0.02 -7.32 5.84
C SER A 133 -0.66 -7.52 4.48
N ALA A 134 -0.98 -6.42 3.79
CA ALA A 134 -1.69 -6.44 2.52
C ALA A 134 -0.85 -7.04 1.39
N GLY A 135 0.44 -6.70 1.28
CA GLY A 135 1.32 -7.18 0.20
C GLY A 135 1.37 -8.72 0.08
N PRO A 136 1.72 -9.47 1.14
CA PRO A 136 1.72 -10.94 1.11
C PRO A 136 0.32 -11.56 0.92
N ALA A 137 -0.74 -10.84 1.28
CA ALA A 137 -2.12 -11.29 1.05
C ALA A 137 -2.51 -11.13 -0.43
N MET A 138 -2.12 -10.03 -1.10
CA MET A 138 -2.31 -9.83 -2.54
C MET A 138 -1.61 -10.91 -3.37
N GLN A 139 -0.37 -11.28 -3.02
CA GLN A 139 0.36 -12.35 -3.72
C GLN A 139 -0.42 -13.68 -3.73
N ARG A 140 -1.12 -13.96 -2.64
CA ARG A 140 -1.96 -15.16 -2.45
C ARG A 140 -3.45 -14.86 -2.67
N GLY A 141 -3.74 -13.77 -3.36
CA GLY A 141 -5.10 -13.27 -3.56
C GLY A 141 -6.00 -14.32 -4.19
N LYS A 142 -7.21 -14.45 -3.65
CA LYS A 142 -8.25 -15.38 -4.11
C LYS A 142 -9.13 -14.67 -5.15
N GLN A 143 -9.63 -15.40 -6.14
CA GLN A 143 -10.66 -14.89 -7.07
C GLN A 143 -12.07 -15.02 -6.50
N VAL A 144 -12.30 -16.07 -5.72
CA VAL A 144 -13.58 -16.40 -5.11
C VAL A 144 -13.32 -16.85 -3.69
N PHE A 145 -14.07 -16.32 -2.73
CA PHE A 145 -13.96 -16.68 -1.32
C PHE A 145 -15.27 -16.42 -0.57
N GLU A 146 -15.41 -17.02 0.60
CA GLU A 146 -16.46 -16.66 1.55
C GLU A 146 -15.97 -15.54 2.45
N GLU A 147 -16.79 -14.52 2.66
CA GLU A 147 -16.55 -13.44 3.59
C GLU A 147 -17.67 -13.38 4.63
N TYR A 148 -17.29 -13.18 5.88
CA TYR A 148 -18.22 -12.96 6.98
C TYR A 148 -18.59 -11.46 7.06
N VAL A 149 -19.88 -11.16 6.99
CA VAL A 149 -20.39 -9.79 7.13
C VAL A 149 -20.96 -9.60 8.52
N GLU A 150 -20.25 -8.84 9.36
CA GLU A 150 -20.59 -8.64 10.78
C GLU A 150 -22.03 -8.15 10.99
N ASP A 151 -22.49 -7.19 10.18
CA ASP A 151 -23.84 -6.58 10.32
C ASP A 151 -24.98 -7.58 10.11
N SER A 152 -24.75 -8.62 9.29
CA SER A 152 -25.77 -9.63 8.96
C SER A 152 -25.56 -10.96 9.66
N GLU A 153 -24.38 -11.16 10.27
CA GLU A 153 -23.90 -12.45 10.77
C GLU A 153 -23.91 -13.59 9.72
N GLU A 154 -23.92 -13.25 8.43
CA GLU A 154 -23.95 -14.20 7.31
C GLU A 154 -22.60 -14.30 6.60
N LYS A 155 -22.46 -15.39 5.83
CA LYS A 155 -21.37 -15.56 4.88
C LYS A 155 -21.83 -15.29 3.47
N LEU A 156 -21.12 -14.42 2.77
CA LEU A 156 -21.36 -14.11 1.37
C LEU A 156 -20.22 -14.69 0.52
N VAL A 157 -20.55 -15.16 -0.67
CA VAL A 157 -19.53 -15.53 -1.66
C VAL A 157 -19.16 -14.29 -2.45
N VAL A 158 -17.94 -13.82 -2.27
CA VAL A 158 -17.35 -12.71 -3.01
C VAL A 158 -16.62 -13.26 -4.23
N THR A 159 -16.82 -12.61 -5.37
CA THR A 159 -16.12 -12.91 -6.62
C THR A 159 -15.48 -11.64 -7.13
N ARG A 160 -14.14 -11.62 -7.15
CA ARG A 160 -13.37 -10.48 -7.65
C ARG A 160 -13.66 -10.19 -9.12
N ASP A 161 -13.65 -8.91 -9.48
CA ASP A 161 -13.73 -8.47 -10.87
C ASP A 161 -12.73 -9.23 -11.77
N PRO A 162 -13.19 -9.92 -12.83
CA PRO A 162 -12.32 -10.60 -13.79
C PRO A 162 -11.23 -9.72 -14.41
N SER A 163 -11.44 -8.39 -14.49
CA SER A 163 -10.45 -7.44 -14.97
C SER A 163 -9.21 -7.35 -14.06
N MET A 164 -9.34 -7.76 -12.79
CA MET A 164 -8.28 -7.84 -11.78
C MET A 164 -7.90 -9.29 -11.47
N SER A 165 -8.01 -10.17 -12.48
CA SER A 165 -7.73 -11.59 -12.29
C SER A 165 -6.23 -11.92 -12.05
N ASP A 166 -5.33 -11.02 -12.43
CA ASP A 166 -3.89 -11.19 -12.21
C ASP A 166 -3.46 -10.55 -10.88
N ASN A 167 -2.99 -11.39 -9.94
CA ASN A 167 -2.52 -10.93 -8.64
C ASN A 167 -1.34 -9.95 -8.73
N ALA A 168 -0.55 -10.00 -9.81
CA ALA A 168 0.58 -9.08 -10.00
C ALA A 168 0.13 -7.61 -10.18
N GLN A 169 -1.14 -7.38 -10.54
CA GLN A 169 -1.71 -6.04 -10.73
C GLN A 169 -2.29 -5.44 -9.43
N LEU A 170 -2.55 -6.26 -8.42
CA LEU A 170 -3.21 -5.82 -7.18
C LEU A 170 -2.46 -4.71 -6.43
N PRO A 171 -1.12 -4.70 -6.33
CA PRO A 171 -0.43 -3.60 -5.67
C PRO A 171 -0.68 -2.24 -6.33
N ALA A 172 -0.71 -2.20 -7.67
CA ALA A 172 -1.02 -0.97 -8.41
C ALA A 172 -2.48 -0.56 -8.22
N ARG A 173 -3.42 -1.53 -8.27
CA ARG A 173 -4.86 -1.28 -8.03
C ARG A 173 -5.13 -0.78 -6.62
N TRP A 174 -4.51 -1.36 -5.61
CA TRP A 174 -4.64 -0.91 -4.23
C TRP A 174 -4.14 0.52 -4.06
N PHE A 175 -2.98 0.85 -4.66
CA PHE A 175 -2.45 2.22 -4.62
C PHE A 175 -3.40 3.22 -5.30
N GLU A 176 -3.97 2.84 -6.45
CA GLU A 176 -4.98 3.63 -7.15
C GLU A 176 -6.23 3.88 -6.28
N ARG A 177 -6.82 2.83 -5.71
CA ARG A 177 -8.02 2.90 -4.85
C ARG A 177 -7.75 3.69 -3.58
N GLN A 178 -6.63 3.45 -2.92
CA GLN A 178 -6.23 4.19 -1.73
C GLN A 178 -6.15 5.69 -2.04
N GLY A 179 -5.50 6.05 -3.14
CA GLY A 179 -5.41 7.44 -3.58
C GLY A 179 -6.78 8.06 -3.85
N ASP A 180 -7.66 7.32 -4.53
CA ASP A 180 -9.00 7.78 -4.88
C ASP A 180 -9.84 8.08 -3.62
N HIS A 181 -9.79 7.22 -2.61
CA HIS A 181 -10.47 7.43 -1.32
C HIS A 181 -9.89 8.63 -0.54
N ILE A 182 -8.56 8.75 -0.48
CA ILE A 182 -7.92 9.90 0.19
C ILE A 182 -8.34 11.20 -0.50
N TYR A 183 -8.18 11.27 -1.83
CA TYR A 183 -8.48 12.47 -2.59
C TYR A 183 -9.97 12.85 -2.50
N ARG A 184 -10.88 11.85 -2.59
CA ARG A 184 -12.31 12.08 -2.37
C ARG A 184 -12.58 12.66 -0.99
N GLY A 185 -12.02 12.08 0.07
CA GLY A 185 -12.19 12.59 1.44
C GLY A 185 -11.62 13.99 1.66
N LEU A 186 -10.61 14.40 0.88
CA LEU A 186 -10.07 15.76 0.91
C LEU A 186 -10.97 16.77 0.18
N VAL A 187 -11.62 16.38 -0.91
CA VAL A 187 -12.49 17.26 -1.71
C VAL A 187 -13.90 17.35 -1.10
N GLU A 188 -14.50 16.20 -0.80
CA GLU A 188 -15.89 16.06 -0.34
C GLU A 188 -16.03 16.14 1.19
N GLY A 189 -14.90 16.08 1.90
CA GLY A 189 -14.83 16.05 3.36
C GLY A 189 -14.85 14.63 3.93
N PHE A 190 -14.45 14.51 5.20
CA PHE A 190 -14.39 13.23 5.91
C PHE A 190 -14.72 13.43 7.39
N GLN A 191 -15.66 12.61 7.91
CA GLN A 191 -16.11 12.65 9.31
C GLN A 191 -16.45 14.06 9.81
N GLY A 192 -17.22 14.81 9.01
CA GLY A 192 -17.67 16.17 9.35
C GLY A 192 -16.59 17.25 9.25
N VAL A 193 -15.39 16.92 8.75
CA VAL A 193 -14.32 17.88 8.48
C VAL A 193 -14.23 18.12 6.98
N GLN A 194 -14.28 19.39 6.59
CA GLN A 194 -14.01 19.84 5.23
C GLN A 194 -12.53 20.27 5.13
N TYR A 195 -11.81 19.74 4.16
CA TYR A 195 -10.39 20.04 3.95
C TYR A 195 -10.14 21.02 2.80
N ASP A 196 -11.16 21.33 2.00
CA ASP A 196 -11.05 22.20 0.83
C ASP A 196 -9.97 21.72 -0.16
N GLY A 197 -9.96 20.40 -0.41
CA GLY A 197 -9.10 19.77 -1.40
C GLY A 197 -9.26 20.40 -2.79
N PRO A 198 -8.17 20.55 -3.57
CA PRO A 198 -8.23 21.17 -4.88
C PRO A 198 -9.12 20.36 -5.82
N LEU A 199 -10.06 21.02 -6.48
CA LEU A 199 -10.91 20.41 -7.50
C LEU A 199 -10.07 19.96 -8.71
N PRO A 200 -10.51 18.92 -9.44
CA PRO A 200 -9.82 18.49 -10.65
C PRO A 200 -9.69 19.62 -11.67
N CYS A 201 -8.57 19.66 -12.38
CA CYS A 201 -8.41 20.62 -13.46
C CYS A 201 -9.38 20.35 -14.62
N PRO A 202 -9.81 21.39 -15.36
CA PRO A 202 -10.62 21.20 -16.54
C PRO A 202 -9.86 20.43 -17.63
N PRO A 203 -10.57 19.73 -18.54
CA PRO A 203 -9.96 19.10 -19.69
C PRO A 203 -9.11 20.10 -20.49
N GLY A 204 -7.87 19.71 -20.81
CA GLY A 204 -6.93 20.55 -21.56
C GLY A 204 -6.13 21.55 -20.71
N ALA A 205 -6.27 21.55 -19.38
CA ALA A 205 -5.42 22.36 -18.50
C ALA A 205 -3.92 22.13 -18.75
N ASP A 206 -3.15 23.21 -18.68
CA ASP A 206 -1.71 23.14 -18.88
C ASP A 206 -0.98 22.54 -17.66
N THR A 207 0.31 22.23 -17.82
CA THR A 207 1.12 21.67 -16.74
C THR A 207 1.20 22.60 -15.54
N SER A 208 1.25 23.92 -15.72
CA SER A 208 1.31 24.88 -14.59
C SER A 208 0.07 24.76 -13.70
N GLN A 209 -1.13 24.73 -14.28
CA GLN A 209 -2.38 24.60 -13.55
C GLN A 209 -2.45 23.29 -12.77
N LEU A 210 -1.97 22.20 -13.37
CA LEU A 210 -1.87 20.90 -12.69
C LEU A 210 -0.92 20.97 -11.48
N LEU A 211 0.24 21.62 -11.64
CA LEU A 211 1.22 21.75 -10.56
C LEU A 211 0.75 22.69 -9.44
N GLU A 212 -0.07 23.69 -9.75
CA GLU A 212 -0.75 24.51 -8.73
C GLU A 212 -1.68 23.66 -7.86
N GLY A 213 -2.49 22.78 -8.48
CA GLY A 213 -3.35 21.87 -7.74
C GLY A 213 -2.57 20.82 -6.93
N VAL A 214 -1.50 20.25 -7.50
CA VAL A 214 -0.59 19.36 -6.74
C VAL A 214 0.02 20.10 -5.54
N SER A 215 0.45 21.35 -5.72
CA SER A 215 1.02 22.17 -4.65
C SER A 215 0.00 22.46 -3.56
N ALA A 216 -1.25 22.80 -3.93
CA ALA A 216 -2.34 23.03 -2.99
C ALA A 216 -2.68 21.76 -2.20
N LEU A 217 -2.75 20.61 -2.87
CA LEU A 217 -2.99 19.31 -2.23
C LEU A 217 -1.90 19.00 -1.19
N LEU A 218 -0.63 19.20 -1.53
CA LEU A 218 0.47 18.92 -0.61
C LEU A 218 0.59 19.95 0.52
N ALA A 219 0.17 21.19 0.29
CA ALA A 219 0.04 22.18 1.36
C ALA A 219 -1.02 21.75 2.39
N LEU A 220 -2.09 21.08 1.98
CA LEU A 220 -3.05 20.47 2.90
C LEU A 220 -2.40 19.36 3.74
N PHE A 221 -1.63 18.46 3.12
CA PHE A 221 -0.89 17.43 3.87
C PHE A 221 0.05 18.06 4.91
N GLU A 222 0.77 19.12 4.56
CA GLU A 222 1.60 19.87 5.49
C GLU A 222 0.78 20.51 6.64
N ALA A 223 -0.36 21.13 6.31
CA ALA A 223 -1.26 21.75 7.28
C ALA A 223 -1.88 20.74 8.25
N GLN A 224 -2.16 19.52 7.79
CA GLN A 224 -2.67 18.42 8.63
C GLN A 224 -1.56 17.67 9.40
N GLY A 225 -0.31 18.15 9.33
CA GLY A 225 0.81 17.62 10.09
C GLY A 225 1.47 16.38 9.48
N TYR A 226 1.12 15.99 8.25
CA TYR A 226 1.69 14.81 7.60
C TYR A 226 3.18 14.97 7.28
N ALA A 227 3.63 16.18 6.94
CA ALA A 227 5.03 16.48 6.68
C ALA A 227 5.42 17.82 7.32
N LEU A 228 6.71 18.01 7.57
CA LEU A 228 7.23 19.30 8.04
C LEU A 228 7.18 20.36 6.95
N ARG A 229 7.40 19.93 5.71
CA ARG A 229 7.37 20.78 4.52
C ARG A 229 7.12 19.95 3.26
N ALA A 230 6.31 20.47 2.35
CA ALA A 230 6.20 19.95 0.99
C ALA A 230 6.72 20.96 -0.05
N ARG A 231 7.37 20.47 -1.10
CA ARG A 231 7.80 21.29 -2.25
C ARG A 231 7.52 20.56 -3.56
N VAL A 232 7.01 21.30 -4.54
CA VAL A 232 6.82 20.86 -5.91
C VAL A 232 7.79 21.62 -6.79
N THR A 233 8.57 20.91 -7.60
CA THR A 233 9.54 21.51 -8.52
C THR A 233 9.22 21.04 -9.94
N PRO A 234 8.85 21.92 -10.88
CA PRO A 234 8.66 21.54 -12.26
C PRO A 234 9.95 20.94 -12.85
N GLY A 235 9.81 19.85 -13.59
CA GLY A 235 10.91 19.26 -14.36
C GLY A 235 11.15 19.99 -15.67
N GLY A 236 12.31 19.75 -16.27
CA GLY A 236 12.62 20.30 -17.59
C GLY A 236 11.66 19.77 -18.66
N GLY A 237 11.10 20.65 -19.49
CA GLY A 237 10.28 20.27 -20.64
C GLY A 237 8.78 20.02 -20.37
N GLY A 238 8.26 20.35 -19.18
CA GLY A 238 6.82 20.38 -18.90
C GLY A 238 6.10 19.04 -18.79
N ALA A 239 6.81 17.92 -18.97
CA ALA A 239 6.27 16.55 -18.88
C ALA A 239 6.66 15.81 -17.59
N SER A 240 7.34 16.48 -16.66
CA SER A 240 7.76 15.89 -15.38
C SER A 240 7.78 16.92 -14.27
N PHE A 241 7.74 16.46 -13.03
CA PHE A 241 7.94 17.27 -11.84
C PHE A 241 8.44 16.42 -10.68
N GLU A 242 9.01 17.07 -9.67
CA GLU A 242 9.46 16.44 -8.44
C GLU A 242 8.64 16.96 -7.26
N VAL A 243 8.22 16.04 -6.39
CA VAL A 243 7.67 16.36 -5.07
C VAL A 243 8.71 15.97 -4.02
N ARG A 244 9.01 16.87 -3.09
CA ARG A 244 9.84 16.56 -1.92
C ARG A 244 9.06 16.83 -0.64
N LEU A 245 8.97 15.80 0.20
CA LEU A 245 8.37 15.85 1.53
C LEU A 245 9.48 15.74 2.58
N GLU A 246 9.66 16.78 3.37
CA GLU A 246 10.58 16.80 4.50
C GLU A 246 9.86 16.28 5.75
N GLY A 247 10.45 15.28 6.41
CA GLY A 247 9.90 14.68 7.61
C GLY A 247 8.48 14.12 7.50
N PRO A 248 8.13 13.33 6.47
CA PRO A 248 6.78 12.79 6.36
C PRO A 248 6.49 11.77 7.46
N ALA A 249 5.22 11.63 7.81
CA ALA A 249 4.72 10.77 8.88
C ALA A 249 4.89 9.27 8.58
N ASN A 250 5.13 8.88 7.32
CA ASN A 250 5.33 7.51 6.87
C ASN A 250 6.79 7.20 6.43
N LEU A 251 7.76 8.03 6.81
CA LEU A 251 9.16 7.87 6.36
C LEU A 251 9.74 6.51 6.77
N TRP A 252 9.61 6.13 8.04
CA TRP A 252 10.15 4.86 8.53
C TRP A 252 9.45 3.67 7.88
N SER A 253 8.14 3.77 7.65
CA SER A 253 7.30 2.76 7.01
C SER A 253 7.80 2.43 5.62
N LEU A 254 8.05 3.45 4.79
CA LEU A 254 8.59 3.25 3.45
C LEU A 254 9.96 2.55 3.50
N GLN A 255 10.83 2.97 4.41
CA GLN A 255 12.15 2.34 4.59
C GLN A 255 12.04 0.90 5.11
N ALA A 256 11.11 0.62 6.02
CA ALA A 256 10.89 -0.71 6.60
C ALA A 256 10.30 -1.69 5.58
N LEU A 257 9.35 -1.23 4.77
CA LEU A 257 8.78 -1.98 3.65
C LEU A 257 9.87 -2.28 2.61
N ALA A 258 10.73 -1.31 2.31
CA ALA A 258 11.83 -1.49 1.36
C ALA A 258 12.88 -2.49 1.86
N ALA A 259 13.26 -2.40 3.14
CA ALA A 259 14.14 -3.37 3.78
C ALA A 259 13.57 -4.79 3.66
N ARG A 260 12.25 -4.95 3.80
CA ARG A 260 11.54 -6.22 3.62
C ARG A 260 11.28 -6.62 2.17
N ARG A 261 11.74 -5.82 1.19
CA ARG A 261 11.46 -6.01 -0.25
C ARG A 261 9.96 -6.16 -0.52
N SER A 262 9.15 -5.37 0.19
CA SER A 262 7.71 -5.34 -0.02
C SER A 262 7.38 -4.95 -1.46
N GLN A 263 6.33 -5.56 -2.01
CA GLN A 263 5.75 -5.15 -3.29
C GLN A 263 4.76 -3.98 -3.14
N LEU A 264 4.39 -3.66 -1.90
CA LEU A 264 3.43 -2.61 -1.58
C LEU A 264 4.11 -1.55 -0.70
N TYR A 265 3.98 -0.29 -1.11
CA TYR A 265 4.49 0.88 -0.41
C TYR A 265 3.33 1.83 -0.11
N SER A 266 3.18 2.22 1.16
CA SER A 266 2.08 3.09 1.60
C SER A 266 2.53 4.56 1.59
N ASP A 267 2.68 5.15 0.40
CA ASP A 267 2.88 6.59 0.23
C ASP A 267 1.55 7.31 -0.02
N HIS A 268 0.91 7.76 1.07
CA HIS A 268 -0.40 8.39 1.04
C HIS A 268 -0.40 9.72 0.25
N ALA A 269 0.68 10.49 0.34
CA ALA A 269 0.81 11.73 -0.41
C ALA A 269 0.96 11.43 -1.91
N ALA A 270 1.77 10.43 -2.28
CA ALA A 270 1.88 10.01 -3.67
C ALA A 270 0.54 9.48 -4.20
N ALA A 271 -0.17 8.67 -3.42
CA ALA A 271 -1.46 8.11 -3.80
C ALA A 271 -2.49 9.23 -4.07
N ALA A 272 -2.57 10.23 -3.17
CA ALA A 272 -3.46 11.38 -3.36
C ALA A 272 -3.08 12.23 -4.59
N VAL A 273 -1.78 12.45 -4.83
CA VAL A 273 -1.32 13.17 -6.04
C VAL A 273 -1.69 12.40 -7.31
N ALA A 274 -1.48 11.07 -7.34
CA ALA A 274 -1.89 10.25 -8.47
C ALA A 274 -3.39 10.32 -8.73
N ALA A 275 -4.21 10.28 -7.68
CA ALA A 275 -5.67 10.39 -7.79
C ALA A 275 -6.12 11.77 -8.31
N TYR A 276 -5.54 12.85 -7.80
CA TYR A 276 -5.80 14.21 -8.31
C TYR A 276 -5.46 14.34 -9.80
N LEU A 277 -4.31 13.83 -10.23
CA LEU A 277 -3.90 13.85 -11.64
C LEU A 277 -4.86 13.03 -12.51
N ARG A 278 -5.26 11.83 -12.06
CA ARG A 278 -6.24 10.99 -12.76
C ARG A 278 -7.59 11.69 -12.89
N ALA A 279 -8.09 12.28 -11.81
CA ALA A 279 -9.35 13.03 -11.80
C ALA A 279 -9.28 14.25 -12.74
N SER A 280 -8.09 14.84 -12.91
CA SER A 280 -7.80 15.91 -13.86
C SER A 280 -7.54 15.43 -15.30
N GLY A 281 -7.76 14.13 -15.58
CA GLY A 281 -7.57 13.55 -16.92
C GLY A 281 -6.11 13.45 -17.35
N ARG A 282 -5.18 13.26 -16.41
CA ARG A 282 -3.76 13.03 -16.67
C ARG A 282 -3.32 11.68 -16.13
N SER A 283 -2.64 10.91 -16.97
CA SER A 283 -1.95 9.71 -16.52
C SER A 283 -0.55 10.09 -16.05
N ALA A 284 -0.06 9.42 -15.01
CA ALA A 284 1.28 9.70 -14.50
C ALA A 284 1.94 8.44 -13.94
N ALA A 285 3.26 8.41 -14.02
CA ALA A 285 4.10 7.44 -13.34
C ALA A 285 4.88 8.14 -12.23
N CYS A 286 5.04 7.46 -11.08
CA CYS A 286 5.77 7.96 -9.93
C CYS A 286 6.91 7.00 -9.56
N ARG A 287 8.10 7.55 -9.30
CA ARG A 287 9.20 6.84 -8.67
C ARG A 287 9.50 7.48 -7.32
N ILE A 288 9.55 6.65 -6.28
CA ILE A 288 9.77 7.11 -4.91
C ILE A 288 11.21 6.78 -4.51
N ALA A 289 11.88 7.76 -3.93
CA ALA A 289 13.16 7.62 -3.27
C ALA A 289 13.08 8.29 -1.89
N TRP A 290 14.00 7.94 -0.99
CA TRP A 290 14.06 8.55 0.33
C TRP A 290 15.51 8.64 0.80
N ASN A 291 15.72 9.49 1.80
CA ASN A 291 16.91 9.53 2.61
C ASN A 291 16.51 9.54 4.09
N ASP A 292 17.45 9.83 4.98
CA ASP A 292 17.22 9.81 6.42
C ASP A 292 16.16 10.83 6.89
N THR A 293 15.82 11.85 6.10
CA THR A 293 14.94 12.96 6.53
C THR A 293 13.82 13.31 5.56
N ALA A 294 13.80 12.76 4.35
CA ALA A 294 12.85 13.15 3.32
C ALA A 294 12.47 12.00 2.39
N VAL A 295 11.27 12.13 1.81
CA VAL A 295 10.80 11.35 0.66
C VAL A 295 10.79 12.25 -0.56
N THR A 296 11.26 11.73 -1.69
CA THR A 296 11.25 12.39 -2.99
C THR A 296 10.47 11.54 -3.97
N GLN A 297 9.54 12.15 -4.68
CA GLN A 297 8.69 11.50 -5.67
C GLN A 297 8.98 12.16 -7.03
N GLN A 298 9.42 11.37 -8.00
CA GLN A 298 9.68 11.81 -9.35
C GLN A 298 8.51 11.41 -10.23
N TRP A 299 7.81 12.40 -10.76
CA TRP A 299 6.59 12.22 -11.55
C TRP A 299 6.86 12.45 -13.02
N SER A 300 6.33 11.58 -13.87
CA SER A 300 6.31 11.71 -15.32
C SER A 300 4.86 11.70 -15.80
N LEU A 301 4.44 12.74 -16.50
CA LEU A 301 3.11 12.90 -17.05
C LEU A 301 3.03 12.25 -18.44
N ALA A 302 1.89 11.64 -18.75
CA ALA A 302 1.56 11.05 -20.05
C ALA A 302 0.36 11.73 -20.69
#